data_AF-N1ZCL5-F1
#
_entry.id   AF-N1ZCL5-F1
#
_cell.length_a   1.000
_cell.length_b   1.000
_cell.length_c   1.000
_cell.angle_alpha   90.00
_cell.angle_beta   90.00
_cell.angle_gamma   90.00
#
_symmetry.space_group_name_H-M   'P 1'
#
loop_
_entity.id
_entity.type
_entity.pdbx_description
1 polymer ?
#
loop_
_entity_poly.entity_id
_entity_poly.type
_entity_poly.pdbx_seq_one_letter_code
_entity_poly.pdbx_strand_id
1 'polypeptide(L)'
;MSRPLKWLLAVIGIFLSSFSLYTIYISGKPAFDSYNIVGWVGFAIGFFILMLLLYYLNVKVGITYTLILLLLLFLMIGLEKLKHNNEKTAKEISGEMQQLDENGNIIITHPYDNLISLEWGTHNNVDLDLMLIDKTNNIFVNFGTPKYATDENNSIWLDYDYQRQKSVAMKEIISILGMKDKMFSIIVMNYNGEKLNQDAVVTIILSDRNTTTYTLPAKQFNDATNSIHVCDIAMQTNTITKVMKDFHNNITQR
;
A
#
# COMPACT_ATOMS: atom_id res chain seq x y z
N MET A 1 55.91 -10.89 -11.96
CA MET A 1 54.62 -11.43 -12.44
C MET A 1 54.52 -11.23 -13.95
N SER A 2 54.31 -12.29 -14.73
CA SER A 2 54.33 -12.23 -16.19
C SER A 2 53.12 -11.46 -16.73
N ARG A 3 53.29 -10.73 -17.85
CA ARG A 3 52.20 -10.02 -18.56
C ARG A 3 50.94 -10.87 -18.78
N PRO A 4 51.02 -12.15 -19.21
CA PRO A 4 49.82 -12.98 -19.38
C PRO A 4 49.05 -13.23 -18.08
N LEU A 5 49.74 -13.38 -16.95
CA LEU A 5 49.09 -13.61 -15.66
C LEU A 5 48.32 -12.36 -15.17
N LYS A 6 48.81 -11.16 -15.52
CA LYS A 6 48.10 -9.90 -15.20
C LYS A 6 46.78 -9.79 -15.97
N TRP A 7 46.79 -10.16 -17.25
CA TRP A 7 45.59 -10.16 -18.09
C TRP A 7 44.58 -11.21 -17.64
N LEU A 8 45.04 -12.41 -17.29
CA LEU A 8 44.17 -13.47 -16.77
C LEU A 8 43.40 -13.03 -15.52
N LEU A 9 44.09 -12.39 -14.56
CA LEU A 9 43.44 -11.88 -13.34
C LEU A 9 42.48 -10.72 -13.62
N ALA A 10 42.78 -9.83 -14.57
CA ALA A 10 41.87 -8.76 -14.97
C ALA A 10 40.58 -9.32 -15.58
N VAL A 11 40.68 -10.36 -16.42
CA VAL A 11 39.51 -11.04 -17.01
C VAL A 11 38.67 -11.73 -15.94
N ILE A 12 39.31 -12.43 -14.98
CA ILE A 12 38.61 -13.06 -13.85
C ILE A 12 37.89 -12.00 -13.00
N GLY A 13 38.53 -10.86 -12.73
CA GLY A 13 37.93 -9.75 -11.99
C GLY A 13 36.69 -9.18 -12.68
N ILE A 14 36.77 -8.93 -13.99
CA ILE A 14 35.62 -8.46 -14.79
C ILE A 14 34.50 -9.51 -14.75
N PHE A 15 34.82 -10.79 -14.92
CA PHE A 15 33.83 -11.86 -14.93
C PHE A 15 33.10 -11.98 -13.57
N LEU A 16 33.84 -11.86 -12.46
CA LEU A 16 33.26 -11.88 -11.11
C LEU A 16 32.40 -10.63 -10.84
N SER A 17 32.81 -9.45 -11.31
CA SER A 17 32.01 -8.22 -11.22
C SER A 17 30.75 -8.26 -12.09
N SER A 18 30.84 -8.81 -13.29
CA SER A 18 29.68 -9.02 -14.17
C SER A 18 28.73 -10.09 -13.62
N PHE A 19 29.26 -11.18 -13.07
CA PHE A 19 28.45 -12.24 -12.44
C PHE A 19 27.76 -11.75 -11.18
N SER A 20 28.40 -10.90 -10.37
CA SER A 20 27.78 -10.25 -9.21
C SER A 20 26.72 -9.22 -9.63
N LEU A 21 26.94 -8.43 -10.69
CA LEU A 21 25.88 -7.59 -11.27
C LEU A 21 24.70 -8.42 -11.82
N TYR A 22 24.99 -9.58 -12.43
CA TYR A 22 24.00 -10.47 -13.03
C TYR A 22 23.13 -11.17 -11.97
N THR A 23 23.72 -11.63 -10.86
CA THR A 23 22.97 -12.20 -9.73
C THR A 23 22.12 -11.15 -8.99
N ILE A 24 22.52 -9.87 -9.03
CA ILE A 24 21.72 -8.73 -8.56
C ILE A 24 20.50 -8.46 -9.47
N TYR A 25 20.57 -8.78 -10.77
CA TYR A 25 19.51 -8.43 -11.74
C TYR A 25 18.44 -9.52 -11.94
N ILE A 26 18.78 -10.81 -11.82
CA ILE A 26 17.86 -11.93 -12.12
C ILE A 26 16.96 -12.37 -10.97
N SER A 27 17.20 -11.89 -9.75
CA SER A 27 16.40 -12.27 -8.58
C SER A 27 14.98 -11.65 -8.55
N GLY A 28 14.55 -10.96 -9.61
CA GLY A 28 13.13 -10.62 -9.86
C GLY A 28 12.48 -9.68 -8.84
N LYS A 29 13.26 -9.17 -7.88
CA LYS A 29 12.92 -8.11 -6.94
C LYS A 29 14.03 -7.08 -7.01
N PRO A 30 13.74 -5.77 -6.87
CA PRO A 30 14.79 -4.76 -6.80
C PRO A 30 15.67 -5.09 -5.60
N ALA A 31 16.85 -5.66 -5.83
CA ALA A 31 17.79 -6.03 -4.77
C ALA A 31 18.46 -4.80 -4.11
N PHE A 32 18.01 -3.60 -4.46
CA PHE A 32 18.29 -2.34 -3.77
C PHE A 32 17.08 -1.87 -2.95
N ASP A 33 16.42 -2.79 -2.26
CA ASP A 33 15.68 -2.39 -1.07
C ASP A 33 16.69 -2.05 0.05
N SER A 34 16.49 -0.93 0.73
CA SER A 34 17.38 -0.43 1.80
C SER A 34 17.60 -1.43 2.95
N TYR A 35 16.82 -2.51 2.99
CA TYR A 35 16.84 -3.53 4.02
C TYR A 35 17.75 -4.74 3.71
N ASN A 36 18.26 -4.92 2.48
CA ASN A 36 19.14 -6.06 2.16
C ASN A 36 20.63 -5.76 2.45
N ILE A 37 20.93 -5.57 3.73
CA ILE A 37 22.26 -5.21 4.26
C ILE A 37 23.33 -6.21 3.81
N VAL A 38 23.01 -7.50 3.71
CA VAL A 38 23.95 -8.56 3.34
C VAL A 38 24.43 -8.42 1.88
N GLY A 39 23.53 -8.04 0.96
CA GLY A 39 23.89 -7.76 -0.43
C GLY A 39 24.82 -6.56 -0.57
N TRP A 40 24.56 -5.48 0.17
CA TRP A 40 25.41 -4.29 0.21
C TRP A 40 26.81 -4.57 0.77
N VAL A 41 26.90 -5.36 1.83
CA VAL A 41 28.18 -5.77 2.43
C VAL A 41 28.97 -6.63 1.45
N GLY A 42 28.33 -7.58 0.77
CA GLY A 42 28.98 -8.42 -0.24
C GLY A 42 29.52 -7.60 -1.43
N PHE A 43 28.75 -6.64 -1.92
CA PHE A 43 29.18 -5.73 -2.99
C PHE A 43 30.37 -4.86 -2.55
N ALA A 44 30.32 -4.27 -1.36
CA ALA A 44 31.39 -3.43 -0.83
C ALA A 44 32.71 -4.20 -0.67
N ILE A 45 32.65 -5.46 -0.17
CA ILE A 45 33.83 -6.33 -0.03
C ILE A 45 34.39 -6.68 -1.41
N GLY A 46 33.54 -7.09 -2.36
CA GLY A 46 33.97 -7.42 -3.73
C GLY A 46 34.61 -6.22 -4.44
N PHE A 47 34.03 -5.04 -4.28
CA PHE A 47 34.56 -3.79 -4.81
C PHE A 47 35.93 -3.42 -4.21
N PHE A 48 36.08 -3.58 -2.89
CA PHE A 48 37.33 -3.29 -2.20
C PHE A 48 38.47 -4.21 -2.65
N ILE A 49 38.19 -5.51 -2.81
CA ILE A 49 39.14 -6.50 -3.33
C ILE A 49 39.56 -6.13 -4.76
N LEU A 50 38.62 -5.76 -5.63
CA LEU A 50 38.90 -5.33 -7.00
C LEU A 50 39.81 -4.09 -7.03
N MET A 51 39.54 -3.09 -6.20
CA MET A 51 40.34 -1.86 -6.12
C MET A 51 41.76 -2.14 -5.64
N LEU A 52 41.93 -3.00 -4.62
CA LEU A 52 43.25 -3.45 -4.17
C LEU A 52 44.02 -4.17 -5.28
N LEU A 53 43.35 -5.03 -6.05
CA LEU A 53 43.96 -5.78 -7.15
C LEU A 53 44.41 -4.85 -8.29
N LEU A 54 43.57 -3.88 -8.66
CA LEU A 54 43.87 -2.90 -9.70
C LEU A 54 45.00 -1.94 -9.29
N TYR A 55 45.02 -1.53 -8.02
CA TYR A 55 46.09 -0.73 -7.43
C TYR A 55 47.42 -1.51 -7.43
N TYR A 56 47.42 -2.75 -6.95
CA TYR A 56 48.60 -3.62 -6.92
C TYR A 56 49.17 -3.89 -8.33
N LEU A 57 48.31 -3.99 -9.34
CA LEU A 57 48.72 -4.21 -10.74
C LEU A 57 49.17 -2.91 -11.46
N ASN A 58 49.06 -1.75 -10.80
CA ASN A 58 49.39 -0.42 -11.31
C ASN A 58 48.61 -0.06 -12.60
N VAL A 59 47.38 -0.55 -12.71
CA VAL A 59 46.52 -0.36 -13.89
C VAL A 59 45.69 0.91 -13.69
N LYS A 60 46.32 2.08 -13.90
CA LYS A 60 45.68 3.40 -13.75
C LYS A 60 44.34 3.50 -14.48
N VAL A 61 44.27 2.89 -15.66
CA VAL A 61 43.06 2.82 -16.50
C VAL A 61 41.93 2.04 -15.83
N GLY A 62 42.24 0.94 -15.14
CA GLY A 62 41.26 0.11 -14.44
C GLY A 62 40.66 0.81 -13.23
N ILE A 63 41.46 1.59 -12.48
CA ILE A 63 40.97 2.40 -11.36
C ILE A 63 39.96 3.45 -11.88
N THR A 64 40.27 4.12 -13.00
CA THR A 64 39.36 5.10 -13.62
C THR A 64 38.04 4.47 -14.06
N TYR A 65 38.04 3.32 -14.74
CA TYR A 65 36.80 2.64 -15.14
C TYR A 65 35.97 2.17 -13.94
N THR A 66 36.62 1.74 -12.87
CA THR A 66 35.94 1.29 -11.64
C THR A 66 35.23 2.45 -10.93
N LEU A 67 35.85 3.63 -10.91
CA LEU A 67 35.23 4.85 -10.39
C LEU A 67 34.04 5.31 -11.26
N ILE A 68 34.15 5.22 -12.60
CA ILE A 68 33.04 5.56 -13.52
C ILE A 68 31.86 4.62 -13.30
N LEU A 69 32.10 3.31 -13.16
CA LEU A 69 31.06 2.32 -12.86
C LEU A 69 30.37 2.57 -11.51
N LEU A 70 31.14 2.93 -10.47
CA LEU A 70 30.58 3.31 -9.18
C LEU A 70 29.70 4.56 -9.28
N LEU A 71 30.14 5.57 -10.04
CA LEU A 71 29.39 6.80 -10.27
C LEU A 71 28.08 6.53 -11.02
N LEU A 72 28.10 5.67 -12.04
CA LEU A 72 26.91 5.22 -12.78
C LEU A 72 25.94 4.45 -11.88
N LEU A 73 26.45 3.61 -10.97
CA LEU A 73 25.62 2.89 -9.99
C LEU A 73 24.91 3.88 -9.05
N PHE A 74 25.64 4.85 -8.49
CA PHE A 74 25.06 5.89 -7.64
C PHE A 74 24.03 6.74 -8.39
N LEU A 75 24.27 7.02 -9.68
CA LEU A 75 23.34 7.74 -10.53
C LEU A 75 22.05 6.94 -10.78
N MET A 76 22.17 5.63 -11.02
CA MET A 76 21.03 4.71 -11.18
C MET A 76 20.19 4.63 -9.90
N ILE A 77 20.83 4.47 -8.73
CA ILE A 77 20.14 4.45 -7.43
C ILE A 77 19.47 5.81 -7.14
N GLY A 78 20.16 6.91 -7.47
CA GLY A 78 19.62 8.26 -7.34
C GLY A 78 18.40 8.49 -8.22
N LEU A 79 18.46 8.07 -9.48
CA LEU A 79 17.35 8.13 -10.45
C LEU A 79 16.19 7.24 -10.04
N GLU A 80 16.45 6.04 -9.51
CA GLU A 80 15.41 5.13 -9.00
C GLU A 80 14.72 5.74 -7.78
N LYS A 81 15.46 6.33 -6.84
CA LYS A 81 14.88 7.09 -5.71
C LYS A 81 14.11 8.33 -6.17
N LEU A 82 14.59 9.03 -7.19
CA LEU A 82 13.89 10.20 -7.76
C LEU A 82 12.61 9.77 -8.46
N LYS A 83 12.62 8.67 -9.19
CA LYS A 83 11.43 8.07 -9.81
C LYS A 83 10.45 7.59 -8.74
N HIS A 84 10.92 6.92 -7.70
CA HIS A 84 10.07 6.43 -6.62
C HIS A 84 9.50 7.58 -5.77
N ASN A 85 10.27 8.66 -5.56
CA ASN A 85 9.78 9.88 -4.92
C ASN A 85 8.80 10.60 -5.83
N ASN A 86 9.05 10.69 -7.14
CA ASN A 86 8.11 11.31 -8.08
C ASN A 86 6.83 10.48 -8.23
N GLU A 87 6.89 9.15 -8.15
CA GLU A 87 5.72 8.26 -8.11
C GLU A 87 4.99 8.34 -6.77
N LYS A 88 5.71 8.52 -5.65
CA LYS A 88 5.12 8.72 -4.32
C LYS A 88 4.49 10.11 -4.18
N THR A 89 5.13 11.15 -4.71
CA THR A 89 4.60 12.51 -4.80
C THR A 89 3.47 12.56 -5.83
N ALA A 90 3.54 11.83 -6.94
CA ALA A 90 2.42 11.67 -7.86
C ALA A 90 1.27 10.88 -7.21
N LYS A 91 1.53 9.87 -6.36
CA LYS A 91 0.50 9.18 -5.55
C LYS A 91 -0.03 9.99 -4.37
N GLU A 92 0.76 10.89 -3.78
CA GLU A 92 0.30 11.86 -2.76
C GLU A 92 -0.49 13.00 -3.39
N ILE A 93 -0.18 13.38 -4.63
CA ILE A 93 -0.93 14.35 -5.44
C ILE A 93 -2.15 13.68 -6.11
N SER A 94 -2.09 12.38 -6.41
CA SER A 94 -3.18 11.55 -6.95
C SER A 94 -3.88 10.72 -5.88
N GLY A 95 -3.64 10.99 -4.59
CA GLY A 95 -4.59 10.56 -3.55
C GLY A 95 -5.84 11.33 -3.89
N GLU A 96 -6.75 10.68 -4.63
CA GLU A 96 -7.88 11.31 -5.28
C GLU A 96 -8.61 12.13 -4.23
N MET A 97 -8.36 13.45 -4.22
CA MET A 97 -9.11 14.34 -3.37
C MET A 97 -10.57 14.04 -3.69
N GLN A 98 -11.33 13.74 -2.65
CA GLN A 98 -12.76 13.51 -2.76
C GLN A 98 -13.35 14.50 -3.74
N GLN A 99 -13.82 13.98 -4.88
CA GLN A 99 -14.40 14.86 -5.88
C GLN A 99 -15.75 15.30 -5.35
N LEU A 100 -15.95 16.61 -5.27
CA LEU A 100 -17.20 17.19 -4.81
C LEU A 100 -17.89 17.87 -5.99
N ASP A 101 -19.20 17.71 -6.08
CA ASP A 101 -20.03 18.47 -7.02
C ASP A 101 -20.18 19.93 -6.57
N GLU A 102 -20.88 20.74 -7.36
CA GLU A 102 -21.15 22.16 -7.08
C GLU A 102 -21.92 22.40 -5.77
N ASN A 103 -22.57 21.36 -5.24
CA ASN A 103 -23.32 21.39 -3.99
C ASN A 103 -22.53 20.79 -2.81
N GLY A 104 -21.28 20.37 -3.03
CA GLY A 104 -20.44 19.73 -2.03
C GLY A 104 -20.74 18.25 -1.79
N ASN A 105 -21.50 17.59 -2.68
CA ASN A 105 -21.75 16.15 -2.60
C ASN A 105 -20.62 15.36 -3.24
N ILE A 106 -20.38 14.17 -2.72
CA ILE A 106 -19.31 13.31 -3.20
C ILE A 106 -19.69 12.72 -4.56
N ILE A 107 -18.77 12.82 -5.52
CA ILE A 107 -18.92 12.29 -6.87
C ILE A 107 -18.40 10.85 -6.90
N ILE A 108 -19.26 9.93 -7.31
CA ILE A 108 -18.92 8.55 -7.69
C ILE A 108 -19.13 8.45 -9.20
N THR A 109 -18.10 8.01 -9.92
CA THR A 109 -18.05 8.11 -11.40
C THR A 109 -18.69 6.93 -12.13
N HIS A 110 -19.24 5.98 -11.40
CA HIS A 110 -19.89 4.78 -11.93
C HIS A 110 -21.25 4.54 -11.27
N PRO A 111 -22.11 3.69 -11.87
CA PRO A 111 -23.38 3.31 -11.25
C PRO A 111 -23.16 2.58 -9.92
N TYR A 112 -24.03 2.84 -8.95
CA TYR A 112 -24.10 2.15 -7.68
C TYR A 112 -25.54 2.14 -7.17
N ASP A 113 -25.89 1.11 -6.40
CA ASP A 113 -27.19 0.96 -5.76
C ASP A 113 -27.12 1.37 -4.28
N ASN A 114 -26.00 1.08 -3.61
CA ASN A 114 -25.82 1.30 -2.18
C ASN A 114 -24.45 1.95 -1.92
N LEU A 115 -24.36 2.74 -0.85
CA LEU A 115 -23.16 3.48 -0.47
C LEU A 115 -22.95 3.38 1.04
N ILE A 116 -21.72 3.08 1.44
CA ILE A 116 -21.29 3.01 2.83
C ILE A 116 -20.15 4.01 2.98
N SER A 117 -20.27 4.95 3.91
CA SER A 117 -19.24 5.94 4.16
C SER A 117 -18.80 5.92 5.61
N LEU A 118 -17.49 6.03 5.82
CA LEU A 118 -16.85 6.19 7.12
C LEU A 118 -16.23 7.59 7.21
N GLU A 119 -16.52 8.30 8.29
CA GLU A 119 -15.95 9.61 8.60
C GLU A 119 -15.38 9.59 10.02
N TRP A 120 -14.24 10.24 10.22
CA TRP A 120 -13.69 10.51 11.54
C TRP A 120 -13.13 11.92 11.59
N GLY A 121 -12.80 12.37 12.81
CA GLY A 121 -12.40 13.74 13.10
C GLY A 121 -11.28 14.29 12.21
N THR A 122 -11.07 15.60 12.26
CA THR A 122 -9.97 16.26 11.55
C THR A 122 -8.67 16.27 12.38
N HIS A 123 -7.58 16.68 11.75
CA HIS A 123 -6.27 16.92 12.39
C HIS A 123 -5.77 15.74 13.22
N ASN A 124 -5.91 14.53 12.69
CA ASN A 124 -5.40 13.34 13.33
C ASN A 124 -4.61 12.49 12.34
N ASN A 125 -3.65 11.75 12.90
CA ASN A 125 -2.86 10.78 12.15
C ASN A 125 -3.53 9.40 12.15
N VAL A 126 -4.79 9.29 12.57
CA VAL A 126 -5.47 8.01 12.70
C VAL A 126 -5.86 7.53 11.31
N ASP A 127 -5.53 6.28 11.05
CA ASP A 127 -5.83 5.55 9.83
C ASP A 127 -6.98 4.59 10.15
N LEU A 128 -8.21 5.03 9.90
CA LEU A 128 -9.37 4.15 10.00
C LEU A 128 -9.63 3.53 8.63
N ASP A 129 -9.80 2.22 8.61
CA ASP A 129 -10.15 1.43 7.43
C ASP A 129 -11.61 0.99 7.51
N LEU A 130 -12.33 1.14 6.40
CA LEU A 130 -13.63 0.55 6.13
C LEU A 130 -13.46 -0.77 5.38
N MET A 131 -14.03 -1.84 5.92
CA MET A 131 -14.00 -3.16 5.31
C MET A 131 -15.40 -3.71 5.10
N LEU A 132 -15.61 -4.31 3.93
CA LEU A 132 -16.82 -5.06 3.59
C LEU A 132 -16.48 -6.53 3.40
N ILE A 133 -17.19 -7.41 4.12
CA ILE A 133 -16.89 -8.84 4.13
C ILE A 133 -18.15 -9.67 3.89
N ASP A 134 -18.11 -10.59 2.93
CA ASP A 134 -19.00 -11.76 2.88
C ASP A 134 -18.14 -13.02 3.08
N LYS A 135 -18.18 -13.54 4.31
CA LYS A 135 -17.38 -14.72 4.69
C LYS A 135 -17.82 -15.99 3.96
N THR A 136 -19.11 -16.11 3.64
CA THR A 136 -19.66 -17.31 3.00
C THR A 136 -19.15 -17.44 1.57
N ASN A 137 -19.07 -16.31 0.87
CA ASN A 137 -18.63 -16.25 -0.53
C ASN A 137 -17.15 -15.86 -0.69
N ASN A 138 -16.40 -15.72 0.42
CA ASN A 138 -14.99 -15.32 0.44
C ASN A 138 -14.74 -13.98 -0.29
N ILE A 139 -15.65 -13.02 -0.09
CA ILE A 139 -15.55 -11.67 -0.64
C ILE A 139 -15.03 -10.74 0.45
N PHE A 140 -13.97 -10.00 0.12
CA PHE A 140 -13.34 -9.03 1.00
C PHE A 140 -13.02 -7.78 0.20
N VAL A 141 -13.54 -6.63 0.62
CA VAL A 141 -13.19 -5.33 0.06
C VAL A 141 -12.62 -4.45 1.17
N ASN A 142 -11.40 -3.97 0.94
CA ASN A 142 -10.60 -3.10 1.81
C ASN A 142 -9.47 -2.45 1.01
N PHE A 143 -8.57 -1.68 1.64
CA PHE A 143 -7.46 -1.03 0.94
C PHE A 143 -6.60 -2.01 0.10
N GLY A 144 -6.39 -3.24 0.59
CA GLY A 144 -5.57 -4.25 -0.07
C GLY A 144 -6.27 -4.94 -1.25
N THR A 145 -7.61 -4.97 -1.22
CA THR A 145 -8.47 -5.51 -2.27
C THR A 145 -9.60 -4.49 -2.53
N PRO A 146 -9.32 -3.38 -3.23
CA PRO A 146 -10.24 -2.24 -3.30
C PRO A 146 -11.41 -2.46 -4.25
N LYS A 147 -11.47 -3.60 -4.96
CA LYS A 147 -12.55 -3.91 -5.88
C LYS A 147 -12.85 -5.40 -5.88
N TYR A 148 -14.14 -5.72 -5.94
CA TYR A 148 -14.64 -7.05 -6.26
C TYR A 148 -15.72 -6.96 -7.32
N ALA A 149 -15.68 -7.84 -8.32
CA ALA A 149 -16.67 -7.87 -9.40
C ALA A 149 -16.91 -9.30 -9.88
N THR A 150 -18.17 -9.68 -10.07
CA THR A 150 -18.53 -10.90 -10.80
C THR A 150 -18.80 -10.59 -12.27
N ASP A 151 -19.41 -9.44 -12.54
CA ASP A 151 -19.72 -8.91 -13.86
C ASP A 151 -19.95 -7.38 -13.79
N GLU A 152 -20.31 -6.76 -14.91
CA GLU A 152 -20.52 -5.32 -15.04
C GLU A 152 -21.69 -4.76 -14.21
N ASN A 153 -22.65 -5.60 -13.80
CA ASN A 153 -23.82 -5.23 -13.01
C ASN A 153 -23.72 -5.67 -11.55
N ASN A 154 -22.64 -6.35 -11.17
CA ASN A 154 -22.40 -6.88 -9.83
C ASN A 154 -20.97 -6.58 -9.43
N SER A 155 -20.78 -5.42 -8.81
CA SER A 155 -19.47 -4.90 -8.45
C SER A 155 -19.50 -4.11 -7.15
N ILE A 156 -18.36 -4.10 -6.46
CA ILE A 156 -18.11 -3.39 -5.20
C ILE A 156 -16.79 -2.67 -5.36
N TRP A 157 -16.73 -1.42 -4.94
CA TRP A 157 -15.54 -0.58 -5.01
C TRP A 157 -15.32 0.11 -3.67
N LEU A 158 -14.06 0.19 -3.26
CA LEU A 158 -13.56 1.18 -2.31
C LEU A 158 -13.15 2.41 -3.15
N ASP A 159 -14.04 3.40 -3.22
CA ASP A 159 -13.89 4.58 -4.08
C ASP A 159 -12.92 5.59 -3.51
N TYR A 160 -12.95 5.77 -2.19
CA TYR A 160 -12.08 6.69 -1.49
C TYR A 160 -11.54 6.01 -0.25
N ASP A 161 -10.24 6.18 -0.01
CA ASP A 161 -9.47 5.65 1.12
C ASP A 161 -8.55 6.76 1.66
N TYR A 162 -8.49 6.92 2.97
CA TYR A 162 -7.77 8.02 3.62
C TYR A 162 -6.96 7.57 4.81
N GLN A 163 -5.64 7.57 4.66
CA GLN A 163 -4.74 7.19 5.74
C GLN A 163 -4.71 8.17 6.92
N ARG A 164 -5.07 9.44 6.69
CA ARG A 164 -4.99 10.53 7.68
C ARG A 164 -5.96 11.66 7.34
N GLN A 165 -6.43 12.34 8.37
CA GLN A 165 -7.33 13.49 8.23
C GLN A 165 -6.59 14.80 8.48
N LYS A 166 -6.66 15.71 7.51
CA LYS A 166 -6.03 17.05 7.59
C LYS A 166 -7.03 18.06 8.12
N SER A 167 -7.30 19.13 7.37
CA SER A 167 -8.19 20.22 7.76
C SER A 167 -9.67 19.92 7.55
N VAL A 168 -9.99 18.91 6.74
CA VAL A 168 -11.36 18.50 6.39
C VAL A 168 -11.49 17.02 6.70
N ALA A 169 -12.62 16.62 7.28
CA ALA A 169 -12.95 15.23 7.55
C ALA A 169 -13.46 14.63 6.24
N MET A 170 -12.57 13.94 5.53
CA MET A 170 -12.89 13.25 4.29
C MET A 170 -13.49 11.89 4.60
N LYS A 171 -14.42 11.44 3.75
CA LYS A 171 -15.08 10.14 3.93
C LYS A 171 -14.39 9.05 3.13
N GLU A 172 -14.03 7.97 3.79
CA GLU A 172 -13.77 6.69 3.12
C GLU A 172 -15.10 6.10 2.64
N ILE A 173 -15.16 5.57 1.42
CA ILE A 173 -16.42 5.16 0.80
C ILE A 173 -16.28 3.82 0.11
N ILE A 174 -17.21 2.92 0.42
CA ILE A 174 -17.49 1.73 -0.38
C ILE A 174 -18.83 1.90 -1.09
N SER A 175 -18.84 1.74 -2.41
CA SER A 175 -20.06 1.68 -3.21
C SER A 175 -20.33 0.25 -3.71
N ILE A 176 -21.60 -0.10 -3.84
CA ILE A 176 -22.07 -1.44 -4.22
C ILE A 176 -23.10 -1.32 -5.33
N LEU A 177 -22.87 -2.00 -6.44
CA LEU A 177 -23.82 -2.21 -7.54
C LEU A 177 -24.24 -3.69 -7.56
N GLY A 178 -25.55 -3.95 -7.55
CA GLY A 178 -26.10 -5.30 -7.58
C GLY A 178 -25.87 -6.08 -6.29
N MET A 179 -25.29 -7.29 -6.40
CA MET A 179 -25.00 -8.19 -5.28
C MET A 179 -26.23 -8.63 -4.48
N LYS A 180 -27.39 -8.74 -5.13
CA LYS A 180 -28.69 -8.97 -4.48
C LYS A 180 -28.77 -10.29 -3.71
N ASP A 181 -27.93 -11.28 -4.01
CA ASP A 181 -27.89 -12.58 -3.33
C ASP A 181 -26.89 -12.61 -2.15
N LYS A 182 -26.25 -11.49 -1.81
CA LYS A 182 -25.18 -11.42 -0.81
C LYS A 182 -25.62 -10.85 0.52
N MET A 183 -24.85 -11.20 1.55
CA MET A 183 -24.92 -10.60 2.87
C MET A 183 -23.52 -10.11 3.25
N PHE A 184 -23.43 -8.82 3.58
CA PHE A 184 -22.15 -8.19 3.91
C PHE A 184 -22.11 -7.73 5.37
N SER A 185 -21.01 -8.04 6.04
CA SER A 185 -20.63 -7.43 7.31
C SER A 185 -19.80 -6.17 7.07
N ILE A 186 -20.18 -5.07 7.71
CA ILE A 186 -19.38 -3.84 7.74
C ILE A 186 -18.49 -3.84 8.97
N ILE A 187 -17.19 -3.77 8.75
CA ILE A 187 -16.18 -3.69 9.79
C ILE A 187 -15.44 -2.36 9.65
N VAL A 188 -15.17 -1.70 10.77
CA VAL A 188 -14.28 -0.53 10.83
C VAL A 188 -13.09 -0.86 11.71
N MET A 189 -11.89 -0.51 11.28
CA MET A 189 -10.66 -0.82 11.99
C MET A 189 -9.76 0.40 12.11
N ASN A 190 -9.11 0.57 13.27
CA ASN A 190 -7.97 1.45 13.43
C ASN A 190 -6.70 0.70 13.02
N TYR A 191 -6.25 0.93 11.79
CA TYR A 191 -5.17 0.20 11.15
C TYR A 191 -3.82 0.48 11.80
N ASN A 192 -3.52 1.75 12.05
CA ASN A 192 -2.23 2.17 12.59
C ASN A 192 -2.18 2.25 14.12
N GLY A 193 -3.30 2.03 14.80
CA GLY A 193 -3.40 1.98 16.26
C GLY A 193 -3.21 3.35 16.94
N GLU A 194 -3.22 4.44 16.18
CA GLU A 194 -3.13 5.78 16.73
C GLU A 194 -4.37 6.14 17.55
N LYS A 195 -4.20 7.00 18.55
CA LYS A 195 -5.31 7.34 19.45
C LYS A 195 -6.36 8.18 18.72
N LEU A 196 -7.57 7.64 18.65
CA LEU A 196 -8.73 8.37 18.13
C LEU A 196 -9.30 9.28 19.23
N ASN A 197 -9.38 10.58 18.95
CA ASN A 197 -9.84 11.58 19.92
C ASN A 197 -11.33 11.93 19.81
N GLN A 198 -11.99 11.48 18.74
CA GLN A 198 -13.37 11.81 18.40
C GLN A 198 -14.06 10.56 17.85
N ASP A 199 -15.34 10.39 18.14
CA ASP A 199 -16.09 9.23 17.64
C ASP A 199 -16.11 9.22 16.11
N ALA A 200 -15.99 8.02 15.53
CA ALA A 200 -16.15 7.84 14.10
C ALA A 200 -17.63 7.65 13.76
N VAL A 201 -18.00 7.93 12.52
CA VAL A 201 -19.38 7.85 12.04
C VAL A 201 -19.42 7.00 10.78
N VAL A 202 -20.28 5.99 10.79
CA VAL A 202 -20.61 5.19 9.61
C VAL A 202 -22.01 5.55 9.15
N THR A 203 -22.15 5.92 7.87
CA THR A 203 -23.44 6.15 7.22
C THR A 203 -23.63 5.16 6.09
N ILE A 204 -24.80 4.54 6.04
CA ILE A 204 -25.19 3.53 5.05
C ILE A 204 -26.42 4.07 4.33
N ILE A 205 -26.34 4.18 3.02
CA ILE A 205 -27.42 4.58 2.13
C ILE A 205 -27.72 3.38 1.23
N LEU A 206 -28.93 2.83 1.34
CA LEU A 206 -29.36 1.70 0.54
C LEU A 206 -30.15 2.15 -0.71
N SER A 207 -30.37 1.22 -1.62
CA SER A 207 -31.05 1.45 -2.90
C SER A 207 -32.49 1.98 -2.78
N ASP A 208 -33.16 1.70 -1.67
CA ASP A 208 -34.48 2.26 -1.32
C ASP A 208 -34.41 3.68 -0.70
N ARG A 209 -33.22 4.27 -0.68
CA ARG A 209 -32.86 5.54 -0.02
C ARG A 209 -32.99 5.52 1.49
N ASN A 210 -33.16 4.36 2.11
CA ASN A 210 -33.06 4.25 3.56
C ASN A 210 -31.62 4.59 3.99
N THR A 211 -31.51 5.52 4.93
CA THR A 211 -30.23 5.98 5.45
C THR A 211 -30.12 5.60 6.92
N THR A 212 -29.08 4.87 7.28
CA THR A 212 -28.78 4.49 8.66
C THR A 212 -27.41 5.00 9.06
N THR A 213 -27.31 5.60 10.25
CA THR A 213 -26.06 6.15 10.77
C THR A 213 -25.72 5.50 12.11
N TYR A 214 -24.46 5.12 12.28
CA TYR A 214 -23.90 4.59 13.51
C TYR A 214 -22.74 5.48 13.98
N THR A 215 -22.77 5.87 15.25
CA THR A 215 -21.64 6.51 15.93
C THR A 215 -20.81 5.42 16.63
N LEU A 216 -19.52 5.38 16.31
CA LEU A 216 -18.55 4.42 16.81
C LEU A 216 -17.67 5.09 17.88
N PRO A 217 -17.82 4.73 19.16
CA PRO A 217 -17.10 5.41 20.23
C PRO A 217 -15.59 5.29 20.08
N ALA A 218 -14.87 6.41 20.13
CA ALA A 218 -13.41 6.43 20.02
C ALA A 218 -12.72 5.56 21.08
N LYS A 219 -13.31 5.51 22.27
CA LYS A 219 -12.86 4.67 23.38
C LYS A 219 -12.77 3.19 23.00
N GLN A 220 -13.69 2.69 22.17
CA GLN A 220 -13.71 1.28 21.79
C GLN A 220 -12.48 0.92 20.95
N PHE A 221 -12.04 1.82 20.06
CA PHE A 221 -10.81 1.68 19.27
C PHE A 221 -9.52 1.80 20.09
N ASN A 222 -9.54 2.61 21.15
CA ASN A 222 -8.34 2.91 21.94
C ASN A 222 -8.07 1.89 23.06
N ASP A 223 -9.13 1.39 23.71
CA ASP A 223 -9.01 0.68 25.00
C ASP A 223 -9.41 -0.80 24.92
N ALA A 224 -10.19 -1.21 23.92
CA ALA A 224 -10.77 -2.56 23.85
C ALA A 224 -10.22 -3.36 22.68
N THR A 225 -10.55 -2.94 21.45
CA THR A 225 -10.08 -3.59 20.22
C THR A 225 -9.80 -2.55 19.16
N ASN A 226 -8.90 -2.86 18.23
CA ASN A 226 -8.68 -1.97 17.10
C ASN A 226 -9.74 -2.13 16.00
N SER A 227 -10.80 -2.93 16.16
CA SER A 227 -11.82 -3.07 15.11
C SER A 227 -13.22 -3.41 15.62
N ILE A 228 -14.24 -2.88 14.95
CA ILE A 228 -15.65 -3.01 15.32
C ILE A 228 -16.43 -3.60 14.15
N HIS A 229 -17.17 -4.68 14.41
CA HIS A 229 -18.23 -5.16 13.54
C HIS A 229 -19.48 -4.31 13.78
N VAL A 230 -19.76 -3.42 12.84
CA VAL A 230 -20.82 -2.40 12.96
C VAL A 230 -22.19 -3.03 12.76
N CYS A 231 -22.42 -3.64 11.59
CA CYS A 231 -23.69 -4.26 11.24
C CYS A 231 -23.53 -5.27 10.09
N ASP A 232 -24.59 -6.01 9.83
CA ASP A 232 -24.76 -6.86 8.65
C ASP A 232 -25.85 -6.28 7.74
N ILE A 233 -25.65 -6.38 6.42
CA ILE A 233 -26.59 -5.93 5.40
C ILE A 233 -26.98 -7.13 4.54
N ALA A 234 -28.27 -7.44 4.48
CA ALA A 234 -28.84 -8.36 3.50
C ALA A 234 -29.25 -7.58 2.25
N MET A 235 -28.52 -7.75 1.15
CA MET A 235 -28.69 -6.96 -0.07
C MET A 235 -30.02 -7.25 -0.78
N GLN A 236 -30.55 -8.48 -0.64
CA GLN A 236 -31.82 -8.88 -1.25
C GLN A 236 -33.00 -8.06 -0.73
N THR A 237 -32.98 -7.76 0.57
CA THR A 237 -34.11 -7.17 1.31
C THR A 237 -33.81 -5.77 1.83
N ASN A 238 -32.63 -5.21 1.53
CA ASN A 238 -32.15 -3.95 2.09
C ASN A 238 -32.25 -3.90 3.62
N THR A 239 -32.06 -5.04 4.29
CA THR A 239 -32.23 -5.12 5.75
C THR A 239 -30.89 -4.96 6.44
N ILE A 240 -30.81 -4.00 7.36
CA ILE A 240 -29.64 -3.77 8.20
C ILE A 240 -29.87 -4.39 9.59
N THR A 241 -28.97 -5.28 10.01
CA THR A 241 -28.96 -5.86 11.35
C THR A 241 -27.79 -5.28 12.14
N LYS A 242 -28.11 -4.43 13.14
CA LYS A 242 -27.09 -3.82 14.01
C LYS A 242 -26.36 -4.91 14.82
N VAL A 243 -25.02 -4.86 14.83
CA VAL A 243 -24.19 -5.77 15.61
C VAL A 243 -23.44 -5.01 16.71
N MET A 244 -22.63 -4.01 16.35
CA MET A 244 -21.82 -3.18 17.26
C MET A 244 -21.01 -3.99 18.28
N LYS A 245 -20.16 -4.89 17.79
CA LYS A 245 -19.30 -5.73 18.63
C LYS A 245 -17.85 -5.62 18.22
N ASP A 246 -16.97 -5.82 19.19
CA ASP A 246 -15.54 -5.98 18.95
C ASP A 246 -15.28 -7.09 17.94
N PHE A 247 -14.54 -6.75 16.89
CA PHE A 247 -14.13 -7.70 15.87
C PHE A 247 -12.68 -8.12 16.15
N HIS A 248 -12.47 -9.41 16.24
CA HIS A 248 -11.15 -9.99 16.45
C HIS A 248 -10.83 -10.80 15.21
N ASN A 249 -10.14 -10.18 14.26
CA ASN A 249 -9.69 -10.89 13.08
C ASN A 249 -8.40 -11.64 13.45
N ASN A 250 -8.45 -12.97 13.57
CA ASN A 250 -7.24 -13.80 13.61
C ASN A 250 -6.55 -13.87 12.23
N ILE A 251 -6.60 -12.79 11.44
CA ILE A 251 -5.84 -12.69 10.19
C ILE A 251 -4.46 -12.18 10.57
N THR A 252 -3.59 -13.15 10.83
CA THR A 252 -2.14 -12.94 10.90
C THR A 252 -1.71 -12.31 9.58
N GLN A 253 -1.19 -11.08 9.66
CA GLN A 253 -0.43 -10.46 8.59
C GLN A 253 0.67 -11.45 8.16
N ARG A 254 0.63 -11.90 6.91
CA ARG A 254 1.70 -12.66 6.26
C ARG A 254 2.43 -11.77 5.28
#